data_AF-A0A7S0JWB5-F1
#
_entry.id   AF-A0A7S0JWB5-F1
#
_cell.length_a   1.000
_cell.length_b   1.000
_cell.length_c   1.000
_cell.angle_alpha   90.00
_cell.angle_beta   90.00
_cell.angle_gamma   90.00
#
_symmetry.space_group_name_H-M   'P 1'
#
loop_
_entity.id
_entity.type
_entity.pdbx_description
1 polymer ?
#
loop_
_entity_poly.entity_id
_entity_poly.type
_entity_poly.pdbx_seq_one_letter_code
_entity_poly.pdbx_strand_id
1 'polypeptide(L)'
;PMAAAYVRAIEPMTDAHRQVLHRIMAKGVISQSKFVRAAKAAGLSAEDDPTEVVVNTFLDTVNPALDVIGLELESAVDRTRHVICLSNRLADEIVKGAHGLEEWEADAVRSIFAAMRDNGGSLSMAQFDALQHKGKRASGKAPHLLLSRLLDEGYVRSPAEG
;
A
#
# COMPACT_ATOMS: atom_id res chain seq x y z
N PRO A 1 -27.30 26.56 -8.98
CA PRO A 1 -26.03 26.49 -9.74
C PRO A 1 -24.85 26.13 -8.82
N MET A 2 -24.63 24.83 -8.54
CA MET A 2 -23.43 24.39 -7.79
C MET A 2 -23.16 22.87 -7.88
N ALA A 3 -23.40 22.25 -9.04
CA ALA A 3 -23.17 20.81 -9.25
C ALA A 3 -22.20 20.53 -10.42
N ALA A 4 -21.17 21.37 -10.55
CA ALA A 4 -20.18 21.28 -11.63
C ALA A 4 -18.74 21.12 -11.12
N ALA A 5 -18.54 20.67 -9.88
CA ALA A 5 -17.21 20.53 -9.29
C ALA A 5 -16.91 19.06 -9.00
N TYR A 6 -15.89 18.54 -9.68
CA TYR A 6 -15.16 17.29 -9.42
C TYR A 6 -15.76 15.96 -9.94
N VAL A 7 -16.08 15.91 -11.22
CA VAL A 7 -15.67 14.72 -12.01
C VAL A 7 -14.37 15.11 -12.71
N ARG A 8 -13.26 15.16 -11.96
CA ARG A 8 -11.94 15.11 -12.59
C ARG A 8 -11.91 13.74 -13.26
N ALA A 9 -11.93 13.71 -14.59
CA ALA A 9 -11.59 12.50 -15.31
C ALA A 9 -10.26 12.02 -14.72
N ILE A 10 -10.26 10.86 -14.06
CA ILE A 10 -9.03 10.25 -13.58
C ILE A 10 -8.19 10.07 -14.84
N GLU A 11 -7.13 10.86 -14.98
CA GLU A 11 -6.25 10.70 -16.12
C GLU A 11 -5.75 9.25 -16.11
N PRO A 12 -5.86 8.54 -17.23
CA PRO A 12 -5.49 7.13 -17.25
C PRO A 12 -4.02 7.00 -16.87
N MET A 13 -3.73 6.12 -15.91
CA MET A 13 -2.37 5.84 -15.47
C MET A 13 -1.49 5.44 -16.67
N THR A 14 -0.56 6.32 -17.04
CA THR A 14 0.36 6.12 -18.16
C THR A 14 1.55 5.22 -17.79
N ASP A 15 2.32 4.77 -18.79
CA ASP A 15 3.54 3.98 -18.54
C ASP A 15 4.59 4.74 -17.72
N ALA A 16 4.62 6.08 -17.83
CA ALA A 16 5.47 6.92 -17.00
C ALA A 16 5.06 6.84 -15.50
N HIS A 17 3.76 6.86 -15.20
CA HIS A 17 3.26 6.64 -13.84
C HIS A 17 3.67 5.27 -13.30
N ARG A 18 3.50 4.21 -14.12
CA ARG A 18 3.89 2.84 -13.76
C ARG A 18 5.39 2.74 -13.48
N GLN A 19 6.24 3.39 -14.28
CA GLN A 19 7.68 3.38 -14.07
C GLN A 19 8.09 4.01 -12.73
N VAL A 20 7.47 5.14 -12.36
CA VAL A 20 7.72 5.80 -11.06
C VAL A 20 7.16 4.95 -9.93
N LEU A 21 5.95 4.39 -10.08
CA LEU A 21 5.32 3.49 -9.11
C LEU A 21 6.18 2.25 -8.84
N HIS A 22 6.72 1.59 -9.89
CA HIS A 22 7.63 0.44 -9.73
C HIS A 22 8.88 0.79 -8.92
N ARG A 23 9.41 2.01 -9.05
CA ARG A 23 10.56 2.46 -8.24
C ARG A 23 10.19 2.62 -6.77
N ILE A 24 8.97 3.04 -6.46
CA ILE A 24 8.46 3.13 -5.09
C ILE A 24 8.23 1.72 -4.54
N MET A 25 7.54 0.86 -5.28
CA MET A 25 7.25 -0.53 -4.90
C MET A 25 8.53 -1.33 -4.62
N ALA A 26 9.57 -1.18 -5.45
CA ALA A 26 10.85 -1.88 -5.26
C ALA A 26 11.58 -1.50 -3.96
N LYS A 27 11.29 -0.33 -3.39
CA LYS A 27 11.95 0.18 -2.18
C LYS A 27 11.04 0.25 -0.96
N GLY A 28 9.72 0.14 -1.14
CA GLY A 28 8.69 0.39 -0.13
C GLY A 28 8.55 1.86 0.29
N VAL A 29 9.65 2.62 0.27
CA VAL A 29 9.73 4.03 0.64
C VAL A 29 10.76 4.77 -0.21
N ILE A 30 10.47 6.02 -0.57
CA ILE A 30 11.38 6.92 -1.27
C ILE A 30 11.32 8.32 -0.67
N SER A 31 12.43 9.05 -0.63
CA SER A 31 12.38 10.46 -0.20
C SER A 31 11.61 11.30 -1.21
N GLN A 32 10.84 12.29 -0.72
CA GLN A 32 10.04 13.18 -1.58
C GLN A 32 10.89 13.84 -2.66
N SER A 33 12.12 14.27 -2.33
CA SER A 33 13.06 14.84 -3.29
C SER A 33 13.45 13.88 -4.43
N LYS A 34 13.63 12.59 -4.14
CA LYS A 34 13.94 11.57 -5.16
C LYS A 34 12.72 11.23 -5.98
N PHE A 35 11.54 11.20 -5.36
CA PHE A 35 10.28 11.04 -6.04
C PHE A 35 10.04 12.18 -7.04
N VAL A 36 10.13 13.44 -6.62
CA VAL A 36 9.92 14.61 -7.49
C VAL A 36 10.88 14.57 -8.69
N ARG A 37 12.17 14.27 -8.46
CA ARG A 37 13.14 14.13 -9.54
C ARG A 37 12.77 13.01 -10.52
N ALA A 38 12.25 11.89 -10.03
CA ALA A 38 11.81 10.79 -10.87
C ALA A 38 10.55 11.13 -11.67
N ALA A 39 9.58 11.83 -11.07
CA ALA A 39 8.36 12.27 -11.74
C ALA A 39 8.66 13.29 -12.86
N LYS A 40 9.49 14.30 -12.58
CA LYS A 40 9.94 15.29 -13.58
C LYS A 40 10.72 14.63 -14.72
N ALA A 41 11.66 13.74 -14.40
CA ALA A 41 12.41 12.98 -15.41
C ALA A 41 11.52 12.06 -16.27
N ALA A 42 10.37 11.62 -15.75
CA ALA A 42 9.39 10.83 -16.48
C ALA A 42 8.36 11.69 -17.27
N GLY A 43 8.51 13.02 -17.24
CA GLY A 43 7.59 13.94 -17.93
C GLY A 43 6.22 14.05 -17.29
N LEU A 44 6.08 13.68 -16.01
CA LEU A 44 4.81 13.72 -15.27
C LEU A 44 4.51 15.09 -14.65
N SER A 45 5.47 16.02 -14.72
CA SER A 45 5.38 17.35 -14.13
C SER A 45 6.45 18.26 -14.74
N ALA A 46 6.19 19.56 -14.78
CA ALA A 46 7.13 20.57 -15.28
C ALA A 46 8.32 20.77 -14.32
N GLU A 47 9.44 21.27 -14.83
CA GLU A 47 10.67 21.49 -14.05
C GLU A 47 10.49 22.50 -12.91
N ASP A 48 9.61 23.48 -13.08
CA ASP A 48 9.30 24.54 -12.12
C ASP A 48 8.10 24.23 -11.21
N ASP A 49 7.40 23.12 -11.42
CA ASP A 49 6.26 22.76 -10.59
C ASP A 49 6.67 22.61 -9.11
N PRO A 50 5.87 23.17 -8.18
CA PRO A 50 6.09 23.00 -6.75
C PRO A 50 6.02 21.53 -6.34
N THR A 51 6.90 21.11 -5.43
CA THR A 51 6.96 19.74 -4.89
C THR A 51 5.58 19.20 -4.46
N GLU A 52 4.77 20.03 -3.81
CA GLU A 52 3.43 19.66 -3.35
C GLU A 52 2.49 19.34 -4.53
N VAL A 53 2.55 20.14 -5.59
CA VAL A 53 1.75 19.93 -6.82
C VAL A 53 2.16 18.61 -7.48
N VAL A 54 3.47 18.35 -7.60
CA VAL A 54 3.98 17.10 -8.19
C VAL A 54 3.50 15.87 -7.42
N VAL A 55 3.59 15.94 -6.08
CA VAL A 55 3.17 14.83 -5.21
C VAL A 55 1.66 14.62 -5.30
N ASN A 56 0.87 15.65 -5.04
CA ASN A 56 -0.58 15.51 -4.96
C ASN A 56 -1.18 15.07 -6.31
N THR A 57 -0.69 15.61 -7.42
CA THR A 57 -1.14 15.19 -8.76
C THR A 57 -0.85 13.72 -9.04
N PHE A 58 0.34 13.24 -8.64
CA PHE A 58 0.68 11.83 -8.81
C PHE A 58 -0.16 10.92 -7.92
N LEU A 59 -0.37 11.28 -6.66
CA LEU A 59 -1.19 10.51 -5.73
C LEU A 59 -2.64 10.43 -6.21
N ASP A 60 -3.22 11.56 -6.63
CA ASP A 60 -4.58 11.64 -7.18
C ASP A 60 -4.78 10.72 -8.40
N THR A 61 -3.74 10.57 -9.23
CA THR A 61 -3.79 9.72 -10.42
C THR A 61 -3.59 8.23 -10.10
N VAL A 62 -2.71 7.90 -9.16
CA VAL A 62 -2.29 6.51 -8.91
C VAL A 62 -3.12 5.83 -7.81
N ASN A 63 -3.52 6.54 -6.76
CA ASN A 63 -4.26 5.94 -5.64
C ASN A 63 -5.60 5.31 -6.04
N PRO A 64 -6.40 5.86 -6.97
CA PRO A 64 -7.61 5.18 -7.43
C PRO A 64 -7.35 3.80 -8.04
N ALA A 65 -6.20 3.60 -8.69
CA ALA A 65 -5.82 2.30 -9.25
C ALA A 65 -5.29 1.33 -8.18
N LEU A 66 -4.63 1.86 -7.14
CA LEU A 66 -4.13 1.07 -6.01
C LEU A 66 -5.23 0.65 -5.03
N ASP A 67 -6.28 1.47 -4.89
CA ASP A 67 -7.41 1.22 -3.99
C ASP A 67 -8.15 -0.09 -4.37
N VAL A 68 -8.21 -0.42 -5.66
CA VAL A 68 -8.77 -1.68 -6.18
C VAL A 68 -8.06 -2.93 -5.61
N ILE A 69 -6.79 -2.79 -5.23
CA ILE A 69 -5.97 -3.87 -4.66
C ILE A 69 -5.64 -3.61 -3.17
N GLY A 70 -6.35 -2.69 -2.51
CA GLY A 70 -6.20 -2.39 -1.08
C GLY A 70 -4.89 -1.68 -0.71
N LEU A 71 -4.24 -1.03 -1.67
CA LEU A 71 -3.00 -0.29 -1.47
C LEU A 71 -3.22 1.22 -1.62
N GLU A 72 -2.35 2.01 -1.01
CA GLU A 72 -2.35 3.46 -1.17
C GLU A 72 -0.91 3.99 -1.15
N LEU A 73 -0.62 5.00 -1.98
CA LEU A 73 0.57 5.82 -1.80
C LEU A 73 0.26 6.98 -0.88
N GLU A 74 1.12 7.18 0.11
CA GLU A 74 0.99 8.26 1.08
C GLU A 74 2.24 9.13 1.11
N SER A 75 2.03 10.43 1.34
CA SER A 75 3.11 11.32 1.74
C SER A 75 3.18 11.40 3.27
N ALA A 76 4.33 11.02 3.82
CA ALA A 76 4.54 10.95 5.27
C ALA A 76 5.85 11.64 5.68
N VAL A 77 6.01 11.84 7.00
CA VAL A 77 7.26 12.31 7.61
C VAL A 77 7.87 11.17 8.41
N ASP A 78 8.97 10.61 7.92
CA ASP A 78 9.77 9.61 8.65
C ASP A 78 10.87 10.30 9.45
N ARG A 79 10.69 10.35 10.78
CA ARG A 79 11.53 11.00 11.81
C ARG A 79 11.75 12.51 11.60
N THR A 80 12.29 12.90 10.46
CA THR A 80 12.52 14.28 10.01
C THR A 80 12.49 14.45 8.49
N ARG A 81 12.19 13.39 7.72
CA ARG A 81 12.26 13.40 6.26
C ARG A 81 10.90 13.19 5.64
N HIS A 82 10.54 14.05 4.70
CA HIS A 82 9.38 13.81 3.84
C HIS A 82 9.67 12.64 2.90
N VAL A 83 8.78 11.66 2.91
CA VAL A 83 8.85 10.44 2.13
C VAL A 83 7.53 10.18 1.43
N ILE A 84 7.61 9.43 0.32
CA ILE A 84 6.47 8.79 -0.33
C ILE A 84 6.61 7.30 -0.05
N CYS A 85 5.58 6.69 0.53
CA CYS A 85 5.57 5.27 0.85
C CYS A 85 4.30 4.60 0.35
N LEU A 86 4.41 3.31 0.09
CA LEU A 86 3.28 2.45 -0.24
C LEU A 86 2.72 1.87 1.05
N SER A 87 1.60 2.42 1.51
CA SER A 87 0.85 1.89 2.63
C SER A 87 -0.08 0.78 2.16
N ASN A 88 -0.36 -0.14 3.08
CA ASN A 88 -1.41 -1.11 2.88
C ASN A 88 -2.61 -0.60 3.69
N ARG A 89 -3.40 0.25 3.05
CA ARG A 89 -4.58 0.89 3.65
C ARG A 89 -5.51 -0.16 4.22
N LEU A 90 -5.69 -1.28 3.53
CA LEU A 90 -6.49 -2.41 4.00
C LEU A 90 -5.92 -2.99 5.31
N ALA A 91 -4.62 -3.19 5.42
CA ALA A 91 -3.98 -3.66 6.65
C ALA A 91 -4.14 -2.67 7.81
N ASP A 92 -3.99 -1.37 7.56
CA ASP A 92 -4.14 -0.34 8.58
C ASP A 92 -5.62 -0.13 8.99
N GLU A 93 -6.57 -0.26 8.07
CA GLU A 93 -8.00 -0.24 8.37
C GLU A 93 -8.45 -1.47 9.16
N ILE A 94 -7.93 -2.66 8.84
CA ILE A 94 -8.16 -3.89 9.63
C ILE A 94 -7.61 -3.70 11.04
N VAL A 95 -6.37 -3.21 11.18
CA VAL A 95 -5.77 -2.99 12.51
C VAL A 95 -6.51 -1.92 13.31
N LYS A 96 -7.00 -0.86 12.66
CA LYS A 96 -7.75 0.23 13.32
C LYS A 96 -9.21 -0.16 13.64
N GLY A 97 -9.84 -0.97 12.80
CA GLY A 97 -11.23 -1.41 12.93
C GLY A 97 -11.41 -2.66 13.80
N ALA A 98 -10.38 -3.49 13.93
CA ALA A 98 -10.43 -4.68 14.77
C ALA A 98 -10.20 -4.32 16.25
N HIS A 99 -11.27 -3.92 16.94
CA HIS A 99 -11.28 -3.89 18.39
C HIS A 99 -10.90 -5.28 18.94
N GLY A 100 -9.82 -5.36 19.72
CA GLY A 100 -9.41 -6.59 20.40
C GLY A 100 -8.32 -7.41 19.71
N LEU A 101 -7.57 -6.86 18.74
CA LEU A 101 -6.28 -7.45 18.36
C LEU A 101 -5.22 -7.10 19.40
N GLU A 102 -4.43 -8.09 19.81
CA GLU A 102 -3.19 -7.84 20.55
C GLU A 102 -2.13 -7.19 19.63
N GLU A 103 -1.18 -6.46 20.20
CA GLU A 103 -0.15 -5.72 19.44
C GLU A 103 0.61 -6.61 18.44
N TRP A 104 0.88 -7.87 18.81
CA TRP A 104 1.55 -8.83 17.92
C TRP A 104 0.65 -9.32 16.79
N GLU A 105 -0.67 -9.35 16.97
CA GLU A 105 -1.63 -9.70 15.92
C GLU A 105 -1.70 -8.58 14.89
N ALA A 106 -1.70 -7.33 15.35
CA ALA A 106 -1.63 -6.16 14.47
C ALA A 106 -0.33 -6.17 13.63
N ASP A 107 0.81 -6.48 14.23
CA ASP A 107 2.09 -6.63 13.53
C ASP A 107 2.07 -7.80 12.54
N ALA A 108 1.42 -8.91 12.88
CA ALA A 108 1.25 -10.05 12.00
C ALA A 108 0.36 -9.72 10.80
N VAL A 109 -0.77 -9.03 10.99
CA VAL A 109 -1.64 -8.53 9.91
C VAL A 109 -0.82 -7.65 8.96
N ARG A 110 -0.11 -6.64 9.48
CA ARG A 110 0.77 -5.78 8.68
C ARG A 110 1.78 -6.58 7.86
N SER A 111 2.38 -7.60 8.47
CA SER A 111 3.40 -8.45 7.82
C SER A 111 2.81 -9.33 6.70
N ILE A 112 1.62 -9.90 6.90
CA ILE A 112 0.90 -10.70 5.90
C ILE A 112 0.57 -9.83 4.69
N PHE A 113 -0.03 -8.67 4.94
CA PHE A 113 -0.42 -7.75 3.89
C PHE A 113 0.76 -7.11 3.15
N ALA A 114 1.86 -6.83 3.85
CA ALA A 114 3.12 -6.42 3.21
C ALA A 114 3.69 -7.53 2.31
N ALA A 115 3.64 -8.78 2.75
CA ALA A 115 4.11 -9.90 1.95
C ALA A 115 3.18 -10.18 0.75
N MET A 116 1.86 -10.04 0.89
CA MET A 116 0.92 -10.10 -0.24
C MET A 116 1.25 -9.03 -1.27
N ARG A 117 1.48 -7.79 -0.83
CA ARG A 117 1.90 -6.67 -1.69
C ARG A 117 3.17 -7.01 -2.47
N ASP A 118 4.19 -7.52 -1.78
CA ASP A 118 5.47 -7.87 -2.40
C ASP A 118 5.35 -9.06 -3.39
N ASN A 119 4.28 -9.87 -3.28
CA ASN A 119 3.99 -11.02 -4.15
C ASN A 119 2.78 -10.80 -5.09
N GLY A 120 2.46 -9.55 -5.43
CA GLY A 120 1.44 -9.24 -6.44
C GLY A 120 -0.01 -9.50 -5.99
N GLY A 121 -0.28 -9.38 -4.69
CA GLY A 121 -1.61 -9.50 -4.09
C GLY A 121 -1.98 -10.91 -3.61
N SER A 122 -1.05 -11.87 -3.69
CA SER A 122 -1.31 -13.25 -3.25
C SER A 122 -0.15 -13.81 -2.42
N LEU A 123 -0.44 -14.74 -1.52
CA LEU A 123 0.56 -15.51 -0.80
C LEU A 123 0.24 -16.99 -0.94
N SER A 124 1.26 -17.79 -1.27
CA SER A 124 1.18 -19.24 -1.08
C SER A 124 1.23 -19.58 0.41
N MET A 125 0.69 -20.74 0.79
CA MET A 125 0.76 -21.21 2.18
C MET A 125 2.21 -21.30 2.68
N ALA A 126 3.15 -21.72 1.84
CA ALA A 126 4.57 -21.78 2.19
C ALA A 126 5.17 -20.38 2.48
N GLN A 127 4.77 -19.34 1.74
CA GLN A 127 5.18 -17.97 2.00
C GLN A 127 4.54 -17.42 3.28
N PHE A 128 3.29 -17.77 3.54
CA PHE A 128 2.59 -17.44 4.78
C PHE A 128 3.29 -18.07 6.00
N ASP A 129 3.61 -19.36 5.94
CA ASP A 129 4.32 -20.08 7.01
C ASP A 129 5.71 -19.48 7.28
N ALA A 130 6.41 -19.03 6.23
CA ALA A 130 7.69 -18.35 6.37
C ALA A 130 7.62 -17.00 7.13
N LEU A 131 6.45 -16.33 7.14
CA LEU A 131 6.24 -15.10 7.91
C LEU A 131 6.12 -15.39 9.42
N GLN A 132 5.67 -16.59 9.79
CA GLN A 132 5.49 -16.99 11.20
C GLN A 132 6.81 -17.04 11.98
N HIS A 133 7.91 -17.37 11.31
CA HIS A 133 9.24 -17.47 11.93
C HIS A 133 9.90 -16.13 12.26
N LYS A 134 9.33 -14.99 11.81
CA LYS A 134 9.90 -13.66 12.01
C LYS A 134 9.33 -12.91 13.23
N GLY A 135 8.16 -13.30 13.74
CA GLY A 135 7.52 -12.67 14.90
C GLY A 135 7.85 -13.40 16.20
N LYS A 136 8.51 -12.73 17.16
CA LYS A 136 9.09 -13.34 18.37
C LYS A 136 8.11 -13.98 19.38
N ARG A 137 6.81 -14.11 19.10
CA ARG A 137 5.84 -14.66 20.09
C ARG A 137 4.58 -15.32 19.55
N ALA A 138 4.46 -15.59 18.25
CA ALA A 138 3.33 -16.37 17.77
C ALA A 138 3.62 -17.86 18.01
N SER A 139 2.95 -18.47 19.00
CA SER A 139 2.91 -19.94 19.07
C SER A 139 2.46 -20.48 17.70
N GLY A 140 2.99 -21.62 17.24
CA GLY A 140 2.84 -22.09 15.84
C GLY A 140 1.42 -22.32 15.32
N LYS A 141 0.37 -22.04 16.11
CA LYS A 141 -1.05 -22.07 15.71
C LYS A 141 -1.69 -20.69 15.56
N ALA A 142 -1.08 -19.65 16.13
CA ALA A 142 -1.67 -18.31 16.24
C ALA A 142 -1.79 -17.56 14.88
N PRO A 143 -0.85 -17.68 13.93
CA PRO A 143 -0.97 -17.04 12.62
C PRO A 143 -2.04 -17.68 11.74
N HIS A 144 -2.23 -19.01 11.81
CA HIS A 144 -3.31 -19.69 11.08
C HIS A 144 -4.70 -19.30 11.61
N LEU A 145 -4.83 -19.05 12.92
CA LEU A 145 -6.05 -18.50 13.51
C LEU A 145 -6.31 -17.08 13.01
N LEU A 146 -5.27 -16.25 12.91
CA LEU A 146 -5.38 -14.91 12.33
C LEU A 146 -5.77 -14.97 10.85
N LEU A 147 -5.20 -15.87 10.06
CA LEU A 147 -5.58 -16.08 8.67
C LEU A 147 -7.04 -16.54 8.54
N SER A 148 -7.47 -17.47 9.39
CA SER A 148 -8.88 -17.89 9.45
C SER A 148 -9.79 -16.71 9.75
N ARG A 149 -9.43 -15.86 10.72
CA ARG A 149 -10.19 -14.66 11.05
C ARG A 149 -10.23 -13.66 9.88
N LEU A 150 -9.11 -13.45 9.19
CA LEU A 150 -9.06 -12.59 8.00
C LEU A 150 -9.90 -13.15 6.83
N LEU A 151 -10.01 -14.48 6.71
CA LEU A 151 -10.90 -15.14 5.75
C LEU A 151 -12.37 -14.97 6.16
N ASP A 152 -12.71 -15.20 7.42
CA ASP A 152 -14.08 -15.10 7.97
C ASP A 152 -14.62 -13.67 7.90
N GLU A 153 -13.77 -12.68 8.17
CA GLU A 153 -14.12 -11.25 8.03
C GLU A 153 -14.05 -10.76 6.56
N GLY A 154 -13.62 -11.61 5.63
CA GLY A 154 -13.64 -11.34 4.18
C GLY A 154 -12.51 -10.44 3.68
N TYR A 155 -11.48 -10.19 4.49
CA TYR A 155 -10.32 -9.36 4.12
C TYR A 155 -9.34 -10.05 3.18
N VAL A 156 -9.28 -11.38 3.23
CA VAL A 156 -8.51 -12.20 2.30
C VAL A 156 -9.41 -13.32 1.77
N ARG A 157 -9.09 -13.88 0.61
CA ARG A 157 -9.86 -14.98 0.00
C ARG A 157 -8.94 -16.16 -0.26
N SER A 158 -9.46 -17.36 -0.04
CA SER A 158 -8.77 -18.58 -0.45
C SER A 158 -8.89 -18.74 -1.98
N PRO A 159 -7.79 -19.07 -2.69
CA PRO A 159 -7.85 -19.34 -4.12
C PRO A 159 -8.66 -20.60 -4.48
N ALA A 160 -9.10 -21.38 -3.49
CA ALA A 160 -9.91 -22.58 -3.71
C ALA A 160 -11.38 -22.29 -4.08
N GLU A 161 -11.82 -21.03 -4.08
CA GLU A 161 -13.20 -20.63 -4.45
C GLU A 161 -13.29 -19.94 -5.83
N GLY A 162 -12.30 -20.15 -6.71
CA GLY A 162 -12.30 -19.68 -8.11
C GLY A 162 -12.53 -20.79 -9.12
#